data_AF-A0A4Q3CPL3-F1
#
_entry.id   AF-A0A4Q3CPL3-F1
#
_cell.length_a   1.000
_cell.length_b   1.000
_cell.length_c   1.000
_cell.angle_alpha   90.00
_cell.angle_beta   90.00
_cell.angle_gamma   90.00
#
_symmetry.space_group_name_H-M   'P 1'
#
loop_
_entity.id
_entity.type
_entity.pdbx_description
1 polymer ?
#
loop_
_entity_poly.entity_id
_entity_poly.type
_entity_poly.pdbx_seq_one_letter_code
_entity_poly.pdbx_strand_id
1 'polypeptide(L)'
;MNEAAIDRLIASSEALIAALDAQDIDAIEGALPAFGASVQALKSPGGWQRSPGFSARLEQALALADAARTRVRYLADRTQQHIDMLATGPDVDAALTGVGAVTLSSFT
;
A
#
# COMPACT_ATOMS: atom_id res chain seq x y z
N MET A 1 18.09 -9.47 21.76
CA MET A 1 17.99 -9.45 20.27
C MET A 1 16.64 -8.91 19.76
N ASN A 2 15.54 -9.09 20.50
CA ASN A 2 14.18 -8.75 20.01
C ASN A 2 13.84 -7.25 20.10
N GLU A 3 14.39 -6.51 21.07
CA GLU A 3 14.12 -5.07 21.26
C GLU A 3 14.63 -4.22 20.07
N ALA A 4 15.87 -4.47 19.62
CA ALA A 4 16.42 -3.83 18.42
C ALA A 4 15.69 -4.21 17.12
N ALA A 5 14.93 -5.31 17.10
CA ALA A 5 14.08 -5.66 15.96
C ALA A 5 12.75 -4.88 16.00
N ILE A 6 12.20 -4.64 17.19
CA ILE A 6 11.03 -3.78 17.38
C ILE A 6 11.37 -2.33 17.03
N ASP A 7 12.51 -1.81 17.49
CA ASP A 7 12.91 -0.42 17.17
C ASP A 7 13.09 -0.22 15.65
N ARG A 8 13.66 -1.23 14.97
CA ARG A 8 13.75 -1.23 13.49
C ARG A 8 12.38 -1.32 12.82
N LEU A 9 11.44 -2.09 13.39
CA LEU A 9 10.07 -2.14 12.88
C LEU A 9 9.37 -0.79 13.04
N ILE A 10 9.53 -0.12 14.18
CA ILE A 10 9.00 1.23 14.44
C ILE A 10 9.55 2.21 13.40
N ALA A 11 10.88 2.31 13.29
CA ALA A 11 11.51 3.25 12.38
C ALA A 11 11.15 3.00 10.90
N SER A 12 11.12 1.74 10.47
CA SER A 12 10.73 1.39 9.10
C SER A 12 9.24 1.64 8.83
N SER A 13 8.38 1.50 9.84
CA SER A 13 6.94 1.84 9.71
C SER A 13 6.73 3.34 9.62
N GLU A 14 7.45 4.14 10.42
CA GLU A 14 7.42 5.61 10.35
C GLU A 14 7.90 6.11 8.99
N ALA A 15 9.01 5.57 8.47
CA ALA A 15 9.52 5.90 7.14
C ALA A 15 8.51 5.54 6.03
N LEU A 16 7.87 4.36 6.13
CA LEU A 16 6.85 3.95 5.17
C LEU A 16 5.62 4.86 5.24
N ILE A 17 5.16 5.23 6.44
CA ILE A 17 4.05 6.17 6.61
C ILE A 17 4.39 7.53 5.98
N ALA A 18 5.57 8.06 6.24
CA ALA A 18 6.01 9.33 5.67
C ALA A 18 6.05 9.29 4.13
N ALA A 19 6.56 8.19 3.55
CA ALA A 19 6.60 7.99 2.12
C ALA A 19 5.19 7.88 1.49
N LEU A 20 4.27 7.17 2.15
CA LEU A 20 2.88 7.04 1.73
C LEU A 20 2.13 8.39 1.81
N ASP A 21 2.35 9.15 2.88
CA ASP A 21 1.75 10.48 3.06
C ASP A 21 2.29 11.49 2.04
N ALA A 22 3.56 11.37 1.66
CA ALA A 22 4.19 12.17 0.60
C ALA A 22 3.84 11.68 -0.83
N GLN A 23 3.24 10.49 -0.97
CA GLN A 23 3.01 9.79 -2.24
C GLN A 23 4.29 9.62 -3.07
N ASP A 24 5.43 9.42 -2.39
CA ASP A 24 6.74 9.26 -3.00
C ASP A 24 7.02 7.78 -3.28
N ILE A 25 6.91 7.39 -4.55
CA ILE A 25 7.06 5.99 -5.00
C ILE A 25 8.46 5.46 -4.68
N ASP A 26 9.50 6.25 -4.94
CA ASP A 26 10.89 5.84 -4.74
C ASP A 26 11.17 5.64 -3.24
N ALA A 27 10.64 6.53 -2.39
CA ALA A 27 10.74 6.38 -0.94
C ALA A 27 9.95 5.16 -0.41
N ILE A 28 8.78 4.86 -0.99
CA ILE A 28 7.99 3.66 -0.66
C ILE A 28 8.81 2.40 -1.01
N GLU A 29 9.36 2.33 -2.22
CA GLU A 29 10.19 1.20 -2.66
C GLU A 29 11.44 1.04 -1.80
N GLY A 30 12.05 2.15 -1.34
CA GLY A 30 13.18 2.13 -0.42
C GLY A 30 12.83 1.66 1.00
N ALA A 31 11.63 1.98 1.50
CA ALA A 31 11.21 1.65 2.87
C ALA A 31 10.71 0.20 3.02
N LEU A 32 10.10 -0.36 1.97
CA LEU A 32 9.48 -1.70 2.01
C LEU A 32 10.46 -2.84 2.38
N PRO A 33 11.70 -2.92 1.84
CA PRO A 33 12.66 -3.95 2.21
C PRO A 33 13.03 -3.92 3.70
N ALA A 34 13.21 -2.72 4.26
CA ALA A 34 13.55 -2.54 5.68
C ALA A 34 12.40 -2.97 6.61
N PHE A 35 11.17 -2.64 6.22
CA PHE A 35 9.96 -3.09 6.93
C PHE A 35 9.84 -4.62 6.89
N GLY A 36 9.99 -5.23 5.70
CA GLY A 36 9.94 -6.68 5.53
C GLY A 36 11.01 -7.42 6.34
N ALA A 37 12.26 -6.94 6.31
CA ALA A 37 13.36 -7.52 7.08
C ALA A 37 13.10 -7.45 8.60
N SER A 38 12.51 -6.37 9.09
CA SER A 38 12.15 -6.19 10.51
C SER A 38 11.07 -7.17 10.94
N VAL A 39 10.05 -7.39 10.12
CA VAL A 39 9.00 -8.40 10.37
C VAL A 39 9.58 -9.81 10.41
N GLN A 40 10.49 -10.15 9.50
CA GLN A 40 11.12 -11.49 9.47
C GLN A 40 12.05 -11.72 10.67
N ALA A 41 12.74 -10.67 11.14
CA ALA A 41 13.54 -10.74 12.35
C ALA A 41 12.69 -11.05 13.60
N LEU A 42 11.47 -10.49 13.70
CA LEU A 42 10.53 -10.75 14.79
C LEU A 42 9.91 -12.15 14.75
N LYS A 43 9.78 -12.75 13.56
CA LYS A 43 9.27 -14.12 13.38
C LYS A 43 10.31 -15.20 13.68
N SER A 44 11.59 -14.85 13.73
CA SER A 44 12.65 -15.82 13.95
C SER A 44 12.56 -16.38 15.38
N PRO A 45 12.56 -17.71 15.57
CA PRO A 45 12.49 -18.32 16.88
C PRO A 45 13.77 -18.03 17.67
N GLY A 46 13.71 -17.03 18.55
CA GLY A 46 14.79 -16.63 19.44
C GLY A 46 14.21 -15.93 20.67
N GLY A 47 14.72 -16.28 21.85
CA GLY A 47 14.15 -15.92 23.15
C GLY A 47 13.71 -14.46 23.24
N TRP A 48 12.40 -14.25 23.39
CA TRP A 48 11.81 -12.94 23.61
C TRP A 48 12.25 -12.48 25.00
N GLN A 49 13.32 -11.69 25.04
CA GLN A 49 13.77 -11.05 26.27
C GLN A 49 12.74 -9.95 26.60
N ARG A 50 11.83 -10.27 27.52
CA ARG A 50 10.83 -9.32 28.02
C ARG A 50 11.52 -8.35 28.97
N SER A 51 12.01 -7.24 28.43
CA SER A 51 12.42 -6.08 29.21
C SER A 51 11.19 -5.29 29.66
N PRO A 52 11.28 -4.52 30.77
CA PRO A 52 10.25 -3.55 31.11
C PRO A 52 10.04 -2.58 29.94
N GLY A 53 8.80 -2.48 29.43
CA GLY A 53 8.47 -1.64 28.27
C GLY A 53 8.46 -2.36 26.92
N PHE A 54 8.85 -3.64 26.86
CA PHE A 54 8.77 -4.45 25.63
C PHE A 54 7.36 -4.47 25.03
N SER A 55 6.33 -4.72 25.86
CA SER A 55 4.94 -4.78 25.41
C SER A 55 4.47 -3.45 24.82
N ALA A 56 4.80 -2.33 25.48
CA ALA A 56 4.42 -1.00 25.01
C ALA A 56 5.05 -0.67 23.64
N ARG A 57 6.33 -1.01 23.45
CA ARG A 57 7.00 -0.83 22.15
C ARG A 57 6.43 -1.75 21.07
N LEU A 58 6.08 -2.99 21.42
CA LEU A 58 5.44 -3.90 20.48
C LEU A 58 4.05 -3.39 20.06
N GLU A 59 3.25 -2.91 21.00
CA GLU A 59 1.95 -2.28 20.72
C GLU A 59 2.10 -1.06 19.81
N GLN A 60 3.11 -0.20 20.07
CA GLN A 60 3.43 0.92 19.19
C GLN A 60 3.78 0.45 17.77
N ALA A 61 4.66 -0.55 17.65
CA ALA A 61 5.06 -1.08 16.36
C ALA A 61 3.88 -1.67 15.56
N LEU A 62 2.96 -2.37 16.24
CA LEU A 62 1.73 -2.89 15.65
C LEU A 62 0.80 -1.77 15.18
N ALA A 63 0.61 -0.73 16.00
CA ALA A 63 -0.22 0.42 15.66
C ALA A 63 0.32 1.16 14.42
N LEU A 64 1.65 1.34 14.33
CA LEU A 64 2.28 1.97 13.17
C LEU A 64 2.16 1.11 11.90
N ALA A 65 2.36 -0.21 12.02
CA ALA A 65 2.17 -1.11 10.89
C ALA A 65 0.72 -1.09 10.36
N ASP A 66 -0.27 -1.03 11.25
CA ASP A 66 -1.68 -0.91 10.87
C ASP A 66 -2.01 0.46 10.24
N ALA A 67 -1.40 1.53 10.75
CA ALA A 67 -1.52 2.87 10.18
C ALA A 67 -0.95 2.96 8.76
N ALA A 68 0.18 2.29 8.49
CA ALA A 68 0.73 2.18 7.14
C ALA A 68 -0.20 1.38 6.22
N ARG A 69 -0.72 0.24 6.69
CA ARG A 69 -1.68 -0.60 5.94
C ARG A 69 -2.93 0.18 5.54
N THR A 70 -3.49 0.96 6.46
CA THR A 70 -4.70 1.75 6.20
C THR A 70 -4.47 2.77 5.08
N ARG A 71 -3.31 3.43 5.05
CA ARG A 71 -2.94 4.39 3.98
C ARG A 71 -2.81 3.73 2.62
N VAL A 72 -2.12 2.59 2.56
CA VAL A 72 -2.00 1.81 1.32
C VAL A 72 -3.38 1.47 0.77
N ARG A 73 -4.28 0.99 1.63
CA ARG A 73 -5.65 0.66 1.23
C ARG A 73 -6.40 1.88 0.71
N TYR A 74 -6.34 3.00 1.43
CA TYR A 74 -6.98 4.23 1.00
C TYR A 74 -6.47 4.71 -0.37
N LEU A 75 -5.16 4.68 -0.62
CA LEU A 75 -4.57 5.07 -1.89
C LEU A 75 -4.98 4.13 -3.03
N ALA A 76 -5.06 2.83 -2.77
CA ALA A 76 -5.55 1.84 -3.72
C ALA A 76 -7.02 2.08 -4.07
N ASP A 77 -7.88 2.25 -3.05
CA ASP A 77 -9.31 2.52 -3.22
C ASP A 77 -9.55 3.82 -4.02
N ARG A 78 -8.78 4.87 -3.73
CA ARG A 78 -8.83 6.14 -4.48
C ARG A 78 -8.40 5.97 -5.93
N THR A 79 -7.35 5.17 -6.19
CA THR A 79 -6.88 4.90 -7.55
C THR A 79 -7.94 4.12 -8.34
N GLN A 80 -8.57 3.13 -7.71
CA GLN A 80 -9.67 2.39 -8.33
C GLN A 80 -10.85 3.31 -8.66
N GLN A 81 -11.24 4.20 -7.75
CA GLN A 81 -12.31 5.17 -8.00
C GLN A 81 -12.01 6.06 -9.22
N HIS A 82 -10.77 6.50 -9.39
CA HIS A 82 -10.37 7.28 -10.56
C HIS A 82 -10.45 6.46 -11.85
N ILE A 83 -10.04 5.19 -11.82
CA ILE A 83 -10.13 4.28 -12.96
C ILE A 83 -11.60 4.04 -13.35
N ASP A 84 -12.47 3.79 -12.37
CA ASP A 84 -13.89 3.57 -12.60
C ASP A 84 -14.55 4.80 -13.22
N MET A 85 -14.20 6.01 -12.74
CA MET A 85 -14.68 7.27 -13.31
C MET A 85 -14.27 7.43 -14.79
N LEU A 86 -13.03 7.06 -15.14
CA LEU A 86 -12.56 7.06 -16.53
C LEU A 86 -13.30 6.02 -17.38
N ALA A 87 -13.59 4.84 -16.82
CA ALA A 87 -14.31 3.78 -17.52
C ALA A 87 -15.79 4.10 -17.76
N THR A 88 -16.40 4.94 -16.91
CA THR A 88 -17.83 5.31 -16.99
C THR A 88 -18.07 6.63 -17.73
N GLY A 89 -17.04 7.22 -18.35
CA GLY A 89 -17.18 8.45 -19.13
C GLY A 89 -18.12 8.24 -20.34
N PRO A 90 -19.00 9.21 -20.66
CA PRO A 90 -20.04 9.07 -21.69
C PRO A 90 -19.54 8.86 -23.13
N ASP A 91 -18.23 8.77 -23.37
CA ASP A 91 -17.63 8.62 -24.69
C ASP A 91 -17.03 7.24 -24.98
N VAL A 92 -16.82 6.37 -23.98
CA VAL A 92 -16.22 5.04 -24.23
C VAL A 92 -17.26 4.07 -24.82
N ASP A 93 -18.51 4.10 -24.34
CA ASP A 93 -19.59 3.27 -24.85
C ASP A 93 -20.10 3.74 -26.23
N ALA A 94 -20.14 5.06 -26.46
CA ALA A 94 -20.48 5.66 -27.75
C ALA A 94 -19.42 5.39 -28.83
N ALA A 95 -18.13 5.36 -28.46
CA ALA A 95 -17.04 5.03 -29.37
C ALA A 95 -17.05 3.55 -29.78
N LEU A 96 -17.48 2.64 -28.91
CA LEU A 96 -17.56 1.21 -29.21
C LEU A 96 -18.84 0.83 -29.98
N THR A 97 -19.93 1.57 -29.80
CA THR A 97 -21.20 1.36 -30.53
C THR A 97 -21.25 2.10 -31.88
N GLY A 98 -20.52 3.21 -32.05
CA GLY A 98 -20.45 3.98 -33.29
C GLY A 98 -19.63 3.34 -34.42
N VAL A 99 -18.69 2.44 -34.10
CA VAL A 99 -17.86 1.74 -35.09
C VAL A 99 -18.63 0.62 -35.82
N GLY A 100 -19.78 0.19 -35.29
CA GLY A 100 -20.61 -0.87 -35.89
C GLY A 100 -21.68 -0.40 -36.90
N ALA A 101 -21.91 0.91 -37.04
CA ALA A 101 -23.05 1.42 -37.83
C ALA A 101 -22.70 2.01 -39.20
N VAL A 102 -21.41 2.09 -39.57
CA VAL A 102 -20.96 2.67 -40.85
C VAL A 102 -20.43 1.61 -41.80
N THR A 103 -21.23 0.60 -42.13
CA THR A 103 -21.11 -0.15 -43.38
C THR A 103 -22.40 -0.91 -43.66
N LEU A 104 -22.87 -0.84 -44.91
CA LEU A 104 -24.02 -1.56 -45.52
C LEU A 104 -25.30 -0.75 -45.75
N SER A 105 -25.19 0.49 -46.22
CA SER A 105 -26.27 1.13 -47.00
C SER A 105 -25.70 1.72 -48.29
N SER A 106 -25.10 0.87 -49.14
CA SER A 106 -24.77 1.17 -50.55
C SER A 106 -24.24 -0.10 -51.20
N PHE A 107 -25.12 -1.01 -51.65
CA PHE A 107 -24.94 -1.75 -52.90
C PHE A 107 -26.21 -2.55 -53.21
N THR A 108 -26.75 -2.29 -54.40
CA THR A 108 -27.88 -2.94 -55.11
C THR A 108 -29.29 -2.65 -54.64
#